data_AF-A0A151GUM3-F1
#
_entry.id   AF-A0A151GUM3-F1
#
_cell.length_a   1.000
_cell.length_b   1.000
_cell.length_c   1.000
_cell.angle_alpha   90.00
_cell.angle_beta   90.00
_cell.angle_gamma   90.00
#
_symmetry.space_group_name_H-M   'P 1'
#
loop_
_entity.id
_entity.type
_entity.pdbx_description
1 polymer ?
#
loop_
_entity_poly.entity_id
_entity_poly.type
_entity_poly.pdbx_seq_one_letter_code
_entity_poly.pdbx_strand_id
1 'polypeptide(L)'
;MASLDRFLVPPAHHLPLLPHLCVVPALLAVATAVALFVHSDVNAALLWSQCHARARLPLLTGSIPVVGTPLCFLLSFFKEALDSSRSRAVMGVVLAYVGALLTVSTLEAARRCHRRAIAVIRRPTGWWLLFNLIGGAFVWQLVVVPAFMHRAKAWFAIAGAEDADDDADLTVPDAEAVAIPVAVALGFYLPAALMLAFHSPATIGVWLFFPVYVSVIRHALRWSLERSGRFERAAEASEPATVRVESRHGRAAAVYGLPILCAVVAHVFALVNLTTGGDDRKEMTRSTITFLEVDTQFVALTVLYWVFVEVGWRAPLAMVCAGVVLGPGAGLCLGWLYREKLLQAALDGRDGEGVEDEAADERTRLLP
;
A
#
# COMPACT_ATOMS: atom_id res chain seq x y z
N MET A 1 -36.95 5.01 0.70
CA MET A 1 -35.86 5.74 1.38
C MET A 1 -34.94 4.81 2.18
N ALA A 2 -35.45 3.78 2.87
CA ALA A 2 -34.63 2.79 3.61
C ALA A 2 -33.58 1.96 2.79
N SER A 3 -33.56 2.03 1.45
CA SER A 3 -32.57 1.33 0.64
C SER A 3 -31.32 2.16 0.33
N LEU A 4 -31.39 3.49 0.44
CA LEU A 4 -30.25 4.38 0.19
C LEU A 4 -29.32 4.46 1.40
N ASP A 5 -29.88 4.35 2.62
CA ASP A 5 -29.09 4.36 3.85
C ASP A 5 -28.18 3.13 3.98
N ARG A 6 -28.56 1.99 3.40
CA ARG A 6 -27.67 0.80 3.35
C ARG A 6 -26.41 1.01 2.52
N PHE A 7 -26.42 1.90 1.53
CA PHE A 7 -25.22 2.22 0.75
C PHE A 7 -24.27 3.15 1.49
N LEU A 8 -24.71 3.76 2.59
CA LEU A 8 -23.88 4.59 3.47
C LEU A 8 -23.16 3.75 4.53
N VAL A 9 -23.73 2.58 4.91
CA VAL A 9 -23.11 1.66 5.88
C VAL A 9 -22.02 0.83 5.19
N PRO A 10 -20.78 0.80 5.73
CA PRO A 10 -19.71 0.04 5.10
C PRO A 10 -20.00 -1.48 5.03
N PRO A 11 -19.61 -2.17 3.94
CA PRO A 11 -19.83 -3.61 3.76
C PRO A 11 -19.33 -4.48 4.91
N ALA A 12 -18.22 -4.11 5.54
CA ALA A 12 -17.64 -4.86 6.66
C ALA A 12 -18.58 -4.99 7.88
N HIS A 13 -19.53 -4.06 8.07
CA HIS A 13 -20.47 -4.11 9.18
C HIS A 13 -21.56 -5.17 9.02
N HIS A 14 -22.00 -5.45 7.80
CA HIS A 14 -23.23 -6.22 7.57
C HIS A 14 -23.05 -7.47 6.73
N LEU A 15 -21.92 -7.62 6.02
CA LEU A 15 -21.64 -8.82 5.23
C LEU A 15 -20.71 -9.80 5.97
N PRO A 16 -20.98 -11.12 5.91
CA PRO A 16 -20.08 -12.09 6.50
C PRO A 16 -18.79 -12.23 5.67
N LEU A 17 -17.64 -12.30 6.36
CA LEU A 17 -16.31 -12.51 5.75
C LEU A 17 -16.28 -13.57 4.64
N LEU A 18 -16.79 -14.77 4.94
CA LEU A 18 -16.99 -15.84 3.97
C LEU A 18 -18.50 -16.10 3.82
N PRO A 19 -19.01 -16.25 2.58
CA PRO A 19 -18.31 -16.12 1.30
C PRO A 19 -18.16 -14.67 0.79
N HIS A 20 -18.89 -13.70 1.35
CA HIS A 20 -19.19 -12.46 0.62
C HIS A 20 -17.98 -11.53 0.42
N LEU A 21 -17.23 -11.24 1.48
CA LEU A 21 -16.12 -10.27 1.40
C LEU A 21 -14.88 -10.84 0.68
N CYS A 22 -14.58 -12.13 0.86
CA CYS A 22 -13.40 -12.77 0.27
C CYS A 22 -13.60 -13.29 -1.17
N VAL A 23 -14.85 -13.36 -1.68
CA VAL A 23 -15.10 -13.79 -3.06
C VAL A 23 -14.54 -12.80 -4.08
N VAL A 24 -14.70 -11.48 -3.85
CA VAL A 24 -14.22 -10.49 -4.83
C VAL A 24 -12.70 -10.53 -5.01
N PRO A 25 -11.85 -10.55 -3.96
CA PRO A 25 -10.40 -10.70 -4.13
C PRO A 25 -10.02 -12.03 -4.80
N ALA A 26 -10.74 -13.12 -4.53
CA ALA A 26 -10.50 -14.40 -5.20
C ALA A 26 -10.83 -14.33 -6.70
N LEU A 27 -11.96 -13.70 -7.07
CA LEU A 27 -12.32 -13.46 -8.47
C LEU A 27 -11.30 -12.54 -9.15
N LEU A 28 -10.82 -11.50 -8.46
CA LEU A 28 -9.75 -10.64 -8.96
C LEU A 28 -8.46 -11.44 -9.17
N ALA A 29 -8.10 -12.39 -8.30
CA ALA A 29 -6.94 -13.26 -8.50
C ALA A 29 -7.07 -14.18 -9.72
N VAL A 30 -8.25 -14.76 -9.94
CA VAL A 30 -8.53 -15.53 -11.17
C VAL A 30 -8.44 -14.62 -12.39
N ALA A 31 -9.02 -13.43 -12.34
CA ALA A 31 -8.96 -12.46 -13.42
C ALA A 31 -7.52 -11.99 -13.69
N THR A 32 -6.69 -11.79 -12.66
CA THR A 32 -5.26 -11.51 -12.78
C THR A 32 -4.56 -12.65 -13.53
N ALA A 33 -4.78 -13.91 -13.13
CA ALA A 33 -4.17 -15.06 -13.77
C ALA A 33 -4.54 -15.16 -15.26
N VAL A 34 -5.82 -14.96 -15.59
CA VAL A 34 -6.31 -14.95 -16.96
C VAL A 34 -5.72 -13.78 -17.75
N ALA A 35 -5.70 -12.57 -17.19
CA ALA A 35 -5.17 -11.40 -17.86
C ALA A 35 -3.66 -11.53 -18.12
N LEU A 36 -2.89 -11.97 -17.12
CA LEU A 36 -1.45 -12.21 -17.28
C LEU A 36 -1.18 -13.33 -18.28
N PHE A 37 -2.02 -14.37 -18.35
CA PHE A 37 -1.89 -15.43 -19.36
C PHE A 37 -2.19 -14.92 -20.77
N VAL A 38 -3.25 -14.13 -20.95
CA VAL A 38 -3.60 -13.53 -22.25
C VAL A 38 -2.52 -12.58 -22.75
N HIS A 39 -1.85 -11.88 -21.84
CA HIS A 39 -0.75 -10.96 -22.17
C HIS A 39 0.63 -11.60 -22.04
N SER A 40 0.73 -12.87 -21.62
CA SER A 40 2.01 -13.58 -21.56
C SER A 40 2.43 -13.94 -22.97
N ASP A 41 3.39 -13.17 -23.46
CA ASP A 41 3.99 -13.41 -24.77
C ASP A 41 5.19 -14.36 -24.64
N VAL A 42 5.59 -14.98 -25.75
CA VAL A 42 6.78 -15.81 -25.90
C VAL A 42 8.03 -15.08 -25.39
N ASN A 43 8.02 -13.75 -25.47
CA ASN A 43 9.08 -12.85 -25.00
C ASN A 43 9.46 -13.06 -23.52
N ALA A 44 8.50 -13.22 -22.60
CA ALA A 44 8.80 -13.49 -21.19
C ALA A 44 9.45 -14.87 -21.00
N ALA A 45 8.91 -15.89 -21.67
CA ALA A 45 9.48 -17.24 -21.66
C ALA A 45 10.89 -17.27 -22.29
N LEU A 46 11.13 -16.46 -23.31
CA LEU A 46 12.44 -16.30 -23.95
C LEU A 46 13.46 -15.66 -23.00
N LEU A 47 13.08 -14.65 -22.22
CA LEU A 47 13.98 -14.09 -21.20
C LEU A 47 14.36 -15.15 -20.16
N TRP A 48 13.39 -15.95 -19.71
CA TRP A 48 13.65 -17.05 -18.79
C TRP A 48 14.61 -18.07 -19.39
N SER A 49 14.37 -18.50 -20.64
CA SER A 49 15.22 -19.49 -21.32
C SER A 49 16.64 -18.97 -21.56
N GLN A 50 16.81 -17.70 -21.90
CA GLN A 50 18.13 -17.05 -22.03
C GLN A 50 18.91 -17.03 -20.71
N CYS A 51 18.23 -16.72 -19.59
CA CYS A 51 18.83 -16.78 -18.27
C CYS A 51 19.19 -18.22 -17.87
N HIS A 52 18.31 -19.18 -18.15
CA HIS A 52 18.56 -20.59 -17.86
C HIS A 52 19.76 -21.13 -18.67
N ALA A 53 19.88 -20.73 -19.93
CA ALA A 53 21.00 -21.05 -20.81
C ALA A 53 22.29 -20.25 -20.48
N ARG A 54 22.28 -19.40 -19.44
CA ARG A 54 23.40 -18.52 -19.03
C ARG A 54 23.84 -17.53 -20.11
N ALA A 55 22.96 -17.21 -21.07
CA ALA A 55 23.23 -16.23 -22.12
C ALA A 55 23.14 -14.78 -21.61
N ARG A 56 22.43 -14.56 -20.49
CA ARG A 56 22.36 -13.27 -19.79
C ARG A 56 22.93 -13.40 -18.38
N LEU A 57 23.68 -12.37 -17.94
CA LEU A 57 24.26 -12.26 -16.60
C LEU A 57 24.93 -13.57 -16.12
N PRO A 58 25.91 -14.11 -16.87
CA PRO A 58 26.45 -15.46 -16.65
C PRO A 58 27.01 -15.66 -15.24
N LEU A 59 27.64 -14.62 -14.68
CA LEU A 59 28.16 -14.62 -13.30
C LEU A 59 27.07 -14.93 -12.28
N LEU A 60 25.89 -14.31 -12.41
CA LEU A 60 24.79 -14.45 -11.47
C LEU A 60 24.17 -15.86 -11.55
N THR A 61 24.01 -16.38 -12.76
CA THR A 61 23.45 -17.73 -13.01
C THR A 61 24.43 -18.86 -12.65
N GLY A 62 25.73 -18.61 -12.74
CA GLY A 62 26.77 -19.59 -12.40
C GLY A 62 27.06 -19.70 -10.91
N SER A 63 26.96 -18.59 -10.17
CA SER A 63 27.32 -18.55 -8.75
C SER A 63 26.22 -19.05 -7.81
N ILE A 64 24.94 -19.03 -8.22
CA ILE A 64 23.80 -19.37 -7.34
C ILE A 64 22.84 -20.32 -8.08
N PRO A 65 22.96 -21.65 -7.91
CA PRO A 65 22.30 -22.63 -8.78
C PRO A 65 20.76 -22.62 -8.69
N VAL A 66 20.18 -22.24 -7.54
CA VAL A 66 18.72 -22.25 -7.34
C VAL A 66 18.08 -20.89 -7.63
N VAL A 67 18.70 -19.80 -7.17
CA VAL A 67 18.13 -18.44 -7.24
C VAL A 67 18.67 -17.64 -8.44
N GLY A 68 19.77 -18.07 -9.05
CA GLY A 68 20.44 -17.36 -10.13
C GLY A 68 19.56 -17.18 -11.38
N THR A 69 18.80 -18.21 -11.79
CA THR A 69 17.90 -18.08 -12.95
C THR A 69 16.70 -17.15 -12.66
N PRO A 70 15.93 -17.34 -11.56
CA PRO A 70 14.87 -16.40 -11.19
C PRO A 70 15.35 -14.94 -11.05
N LEU A 71 16.49 -14.73 -10.41
CA LEU A 71 17.03 -13.38 -10.22
C LEU A 71 17.54 -12.78 -11.55
N CYS A 72 18.19 -13.57 -12.42
CA CYS A 72 18.54 -13.12 -13.76
C CYS A 72 17.31 -12.72 -14.57
N PHE A 73 16.23 -13.50 -14.47
CA PHE A 73 14.97 -13.21 -15.13
C PHE A 73 14.38 -11.90 -14.63
N LEU A 74 14.24 -11.70 -13.31
CA LEU A 74 13.72 -10.44 -12.74
C LEU A 74 14.57 -9.23 -13.15
N LEU A 75 15.89 -9.32 -13.01
CA LEU A 75 16.80 -8.25 -13.41
C LEU A 75 16.67 -7.90 -14.90
N SER A 76 16.61 -8.93 -15.74
CA SER A 76 16.45 -8.75 -17.19
C SER A 76 15.07 -8.19 -17.53
N PHE A 77 14.02 -8.66 -16.89
CA PHE A 77 12.64 -8.23 -17.09
C PHE A 77 12.47 -6.74 -16.78
N PHE A 78 12.92 -6.29 -15.61
CA PHE A 78 12.87 -4.87 -15.23
C PHE A 78 13.80 -4.01 -16.09
N LYS A 79 14.92 -4.56 -16.56
CA LYS A 79 15.79 -3.88 -17.52
C LYS A 79 15.04 -3.63 -18.83
N GLU A 80 14.48 -4.67 -19.44
CA GLU A 80 13.72 -4.51 -20.69
C GLU A 80 12.52 -3.55 -20.54
N ALA A 81 11.86 -3.54 -19.38
CA ALA A 81 10.77 -2.61 -19.07
C ALA A 81 11.21 -1.14 -18.98
N LEU A 82 12.51 -0.86 -18.83
CA LEU A 82 13.10 0.48 -18.72
C LEU A 82 13.84 0.91 -20.01
N ASP A 83 13.83 0.11 -21.08
CA ASP A 83 14.63 0.34 -22.30
C ASP A 83 14.13 1.48 -23.21
N SER A 84 13.04 2.14 -22.85
CA SER A 84 12.45 3.24 -23.63
C SER A 84 12.09 4.42 -22.74
N SER A 85 12.01 5.63 -23.31
CA SER A 85 11.56 6.83 -22.60
C SER A 85 10.13 6.67 -22.09
N ARG A 86 9.23 6.18 -22.95
CA ARG A 86 7.82 5.96 -22.62
C ARG A 86 7.63 4.93 -21.52
N SER A 87 8.33 3.79 -21.58
CA SER A 87 8.17 2.76 -20.53
C SER A 87 8.79 3.17 -19.21
N ARG A 88 9.88 3.96 -19.22
CA ARG A 88 10.39 4.59 -17.99
C ARG A 88 9.36 5.54 -17.37
N ALA A 89 8.62 6.29 -18.18
CA ALA A 89 7.57 7.17 -17.68
C ALA A 89 6.41 6.38 -17.04
N VAL A 90 5.94 5.32 -17.69
CA VAL A 90 4.94 4.39 -17.13
C VAL A 90 5.45 3.75 -15.84
N MET A 91 6.69 3.23 -15.85
CA MET A 91 7.31 2.65 -14.66
C MET A 91 7.41 3.67 -13.53
N GLY A 92 7.68 4.94 -13.83
CA GLY A 92 7.65 6.01 -12.84
C GLY A 92 6.29 6.12 -12.14
N VAL A 93 5.19 6.01 -12.88
CA VAL A 93 3.83 6.02 -12.32
C VAL A 93 3.58 4.77 -11.46
N VAL A 94 3.99 3.59 -11.94
CA VAL A 94 3.90 2.33 -11.19
C VAL A 94 4.67 2.42 -9.87
N LEU A 95 5.93 2.87 -9.91
CA LEU A 95 6.78 3.01 -8.73
C LEU A 95 6.23 4.06 -7.76
N ALA A 96 5.71 5.18 -8.26
CA ALA A 96 5.11 6.19 -7.40
C ALA A 96 3.85 5.65 -6.68
N TYR A 97 3.02 4.88 -7.38
CA TYR A 97 1.87 4.19 -6.79
C TYR A 97 2.29 3.14 -5.75
N VAL A 98 3.26 2.29 -6.07
CA VAL A 98 3.83 1.29 -5.15
C VAL A 98 4.42 1.95 -3.91
N GLY A 99 5.12 3.08 -4.06
CA GLY A 99 5.67 3.85 -2.95
C GLY A 99 4.58 4.44 -2.05
N ALA A 100 3.50 4.98 -2.62
CA ALA A 100 2.33 5.44 -1.87
C ALA A 100 1.68 4.27 -1.10
N LEU A 101 1.55 3.11 -1.74
CA LEU A 101 1.00 1.88 -1.15
C LEU A 101 1.88 1.33 -0.02
N LEU A 102 3.19 1.41 -0.18
CA LEU A 102 4.17 1.10 0.85
C LEU A 102 4.04 2.06 2.03
N THR A 103 3.88 3.36 1.80
CA THR A 103 3.66 4.35 2.87
C THR A 103 2.40 4.03 3.66
N VAL A 104 1.24 3.85 3.01
CA VAL A 104 -0.02 3.59 3.73
C VAL A 104 0.05 2.25 4.46
N SER A 105 0.57 1.19 3.85
CA SER A 105 0.66 -0.12 4.49
C SER A 105 1.66 -0.17 5.64
N THR A 106 2.77 0.57 5.57
CA THR A 106 3.73 0.67 6.68
C THR A 106 3.20 1.51 7.84
N LEU A 107 2.44 2.56 7.54
CA LEU A 107 1.71 3.35 8.54
C LEU A 107 0.64 2.52 9.23
N GLU A 108 -0.18 1.81 8.46
CA GLU A 108 -1.16 0.86 9.00
C GLU A 108 -0.48 -0.17 9.88
N ALA A 109 0.59 -0.82 9.42
CA ALA A 109 1.34 -1.79 10.22
C ALA A 109 1.91 -1.22 11.53
N ALA A 110 2.08 0.11 11.64
CA ALA A 110 2.57 0.78 12.83
C ALA A 110 1.48 1.13 13.86
N ARG A 111 0.20 1.08 13.48
CA ARG A 111 -0.92 1.44 14.37
C ARG A 111 -1.01 0.50 15.57
N ARG A 112 -1.36 1.04 16.73
CA ARG A 112 -1.48 0.26 17.99
C ARG A 112 -2.48 -0.89 17.85
N CYS A 113 -3.60 -0.65 17.20
CA CYS A 113 -4.62 -1.65 16.94
C CYS A 113 -4.09 -2.85 16.11
N HIS A 114 -2.92 -2.73 15.45
CA HIS A 114 -2.30 -3.80 14.65
C HIS A 114 -1.29 -4.63 15.46
N ARG A 115 -1.03 -4.29 16.72
CA ARG A 115 -0.02 -4.96 17.56
C ARG A 115 -0.35 -6.43 17.84
N ARG A 116 -1.65 -6.74 18.00
CA ARG A 116 -2.20 -8.09 18.20
C ARG A 116 -2.74 -8.73 16.91
N ALA A 117 -2.63 -8.04 15.77
CA ALA A 117 -3.18 -8.52 14.50
C ALA A 117 -2.33 -9.65 13.89
N ILE A 118 -2.91 -10.28 12.86
CA ILE A 118 -2.29 -11.35 12.07
C ILE A 118 -0.90 -10.91 11.58
N ALA A 119 0.07 -11.83 11.61
CA ALA A 119 1.47 -11.57 11.27
C ALA A 119 1.68 -10.85 9.92
N VAL A 120 0.77 -11.08 8.97
CA VAL A 120 0.73 -10.43 7.65
C VAL A 120 0.75 -8.92 7.74
N ILE A 121 -0.12 -8.35 8.60
CA ILE A 121 -0.26 -6.90 8.75
C ILE A 121 0.92 -6.35 9.56
N ARG A 122 1.31 -7.05 10.63
CA ARG A 122 2.35 -6.57 11.56
C ARG A 122 3.76 -6.58 10.95
N ARG A 123 4.06 -7.55 10.07
CA ARG A 123 5.38 -7.74 9.46
C ARG A 123 5.25 -7.81 7.94
N PRO A 124 5.01 -6.67 7.27
CA PRO A 124 4.72 -6.66 5.84
C PRO A 124 5.96 -6.96 4.97
N THR A 125 7.18 -6.90 5.51
CA THR A 125 8.44 -7.07 4.78
C THR A 125 8.50 -8.35 3.95
N GLY A 126 8.09 -9.49 4.52
CA GLY A 126 8.10 -10.77 3.80
C GLY A 126 7.14 -10.80 2.61
N TRP A 127 5.96 -10.20 2.78
CA TRP A 127 4.95 -10.10 1.73
C TRP A 127 5.35 -9.12 0.63
N TRP A 128 6.03 -8.03 0.98
CA TRP A 128 6.63 -7.12 0.02
C TRP A 128 7.81 -7.74 -0.75
N LEU A 129 8.56 -8.69 -0.16
CA LEU A 129 9.55 -9.47 -0.90
C LEU A 129 8.87 -10.43 -1.90
N LEU A 130 7.77 -11.07 -1.50
CA LEU A 130 6.98 -11.89 -2.41
C LEU A 130 6.34 -11.06 -3.52
N PHE A 131 5.89 -9.84 -3.23
CA PHE A 131 5.37 -8.88 -4.21
C PHE A 131 6.35 -8.70 -5.38
N ASN A 132 7.66 -8.55 -5.09
CA ASN A 132 8.70 -8.42 -6.12
C ASN A 132 8.98 -9.72 -6.87
N LEU A 133 8.68 -10.89 -6.29
CA LEU A 133 9.02 -12.20 -6.86
C LEU A 133 7.92 -12.77 -7.76
N ILE A 134 6.67 -12.75 -7.28
CA ILE A 134 5.53 -13.44 -7.94
C ILE A 134 4.54 -12.47 -8.59
N GLY A 135 4.77 -11.16 -8.50
CA GLY A 135 3.82 -10.13 -8.89
C GLY A 135 3.00 -9.63 -7.70
N GLY A 136 2.63 -8.36 -7.75
CA GLY A 136 1.97 -7.69 -6.64
C GLY A 136 0.52 -8.09 -6.47
N ALA A 137 -0.19 -8.34 -7.57
CA ALA A 137 -1.62 -8.59 -7.57
C ALA A 137 -1.98 -9.83 -6.74
N PHE A 138 -1.31 -10.97 -6.95
CA PHE A 138 -1.59 -12.20 -6.21
C PHE A 138 -1.37 -12.04 -4.70
N VAL A 139 -0.27 -11.39 -4.30
CA VAL A 139 0.01 -11.17 -2.88
C VAL A 139 -1.07 -10.29 -2.26
N TRP A 140 -1.53 -9.25 -2.98
CA TRP A 140 -2.53 -8.34 -2.47
C TRP A 140 -3.91 -8.98 -2.39
N GLN A 141 -4.30 -9.70 -3.44
CA GLN A 141 -5.62 -10.32 -3.58
C GLN A 141 -5.82 -11.51 -2.63
N LEU A 142 -4.77 -12.33 -2.43
CA LEU A 142 -4.90 -13.58 -1.70
C LEU A 142 -4.41 -13.51 -0.26
N VAL A 143 -3.54 -12.54 0.08
CA VAL A 143 -2.91 -12.48 1.40
C VAL A 143 -3.20 -11.18 2.12
N VAL A 144 -2.80 -10.05 1.55
CA VAL A 144 -2.81 -8.76 2.28
C VAL A 144 -4.24 -8.28 2.50
N VAL A 145 -5.03 -8.14 1.44
CA VAL A 145 -6.39 -7.60 1.55
C VAL A 145 -7.33 -8.53 2.34
N PRO A 146 -7.33 -9.87 2.15
CA PRO A 146 -8.09 -10.76 3.01
C PRO A 146 -7.73 -10.66 4.50
N ALA A 147 -6.44 -10.46 4.84
CA ALA A 147 -6.02 -10.26 6.22
C ALA A 147 -6.59 -8.96 6.81
N PHE A 148 -6.60 -7.87 6.04
CA PHE A 148 -7.23 -6.61 6.46
C PHE A 148 -8.76 -6.74 6.58
N MET A 149 -9.43 -7.48 5.70
CA MET A 149 -10.88 -7.70 5.80
C MET A 149 -11.28 -8.53 7.01
N HIS A 150 -10.55 -9.60 7.29
CA HIS A 150 -10.75 -10.40 8.50
C HIS A 150 -10.65 -9.52 9.74
N ARG A 151 -9.66 -8.63 9.76
CA ARG A 151 -9.41 -7.70 10.84
C ARG A 151 -10.50 -6.63 10.94
N ALA A 152 -10.89 -5.99 9.85
CA ALA A 152 -11.96 -4.99 9.84
C ALA A 152 -13.25 -5.58 10.42
N LYS A 153 -13.60 -6.82 10.03
CA LYS A 153 -14.76 -7.52 10.60
C LYS A 153 -14.60 -7.81 12.10
N ALA A 154 -13.43 -8.25 12.54
CA ALA A 154 -13.16 -8.49 13.96
C ALA A 154 -13.27 -7.19 14.78
N TRP A 155 -12.80 -6.06 14.22
CA TRP A 155 -12.90 -4.76 14.85
C TRP A 155 -14.35 -4.34 15.03
N PHE A 156 -15.19 -4.42 13.98
CA PHE A 156 -16.61 -4.09 14.09
C PHE A 156 -17.41 -5.02 15.00
N ALA A 157 -16.98 -6.28 15.16
CA ALA A 157 -17.62 -7.20 16.10
C ALA A 157 -17.32 -6.84 17.57
N ILE A 158 -16.13 -6.29 17.84
CA ILE A 158 -15.71 -5.88 19.18
C ILE A 158 -16.19 -4.47 19.51
N ALA A 159 -16.15 -3.53 18.55
CA ALA A 159 -16.66 -2.17 18.69
C ALA A 159 -18.20 -2.09 18.78
N GLY A 160 -18.89 -3.22 18.90
CA GLY A 160 -20.29 -3.32 19.32
C GLY A 160 -20.46 -3.75 20.79
N ALA A 161 -19.36 -4.08 21.48
CA ALA A 161 -19.31 -4.30 22.92
C ALA A 161 -18.62 -3.08 23.55
N GLU A 162 -19.26 -2.48 24.56
CA GLU A 162 -19.01 -1.14 25.15
C GLU A 162 -17.61 -0.90 25.80
N ASP A 163 -16.62 -1.78 25.57
CA ASP A 163 -15.34 -1.83 26.30
C ASP A 163 -14.10 -1.41 25.47
N ALA A 164 -14.27 -0.80 24.29
CA ALA A 164 -13.14 -0.43 23.43
C ALA A 164 -12.77 1.06 23.57
N ASP A 165 -11.57 1.34 24.10
CA ASP A 165 -10.88 2.63 23.97
C ASP A 165 -10.49 2.85 22.47
N ASP A 166 -11.51 3.11 21.65
CA ASP A 166 -11.49 3.06 20.18
C ASP A 166 -10.56 4.12 19.58
N ASP A 167 -10.35 5.23 20.29
CA ASP A 167 -9.60 6.38 19.79
C ASP A 167 -8.08 6.20 19.91
N ALA A 168 -7.63 5.46 20.94
CA ALA A 168 -6.23 5.09 21.16
C ALA A 168 -5.70 4.12 20.09
N ASP A 169 -6.60 3.37 19.45
CA ASP A 169 -6.28 2.25 18.57
C ASP A 169 -5.76 2.71 17.18
N LEU A 170 -6.22 3.87 16.69
CA LEU A 170 -5.78 4.46 15.41
C LEU A 170 -4.47 5.27 15.52
N THR A 171 -3.85 5.32 16.69
CA THR A 171 -2.62 6.10 16.91
C THR A 171 -1.35 5.30 16.60
N VAL A 172 -0.27 6.02 16.27
CA VAL A 172 1.08 5.47 16.09
C VAL A 172 2.06 6.07 17.09
N PRO A 173 3.12 5.34 17.50
CA PRO A 173 4.21 5.93 18.27
C PRO A 173 4.80 7.15 17.57
N ASP A 174 5.13 8.21 18.32
CA ASP A 174 5.67 9.44 17.74
C ASP A 174 6.94 9.23 16.91
N ALA A 175 7.79 8.27 17.31
CA ALA A 175 8.97 7.90 16.56
C ALA A 175 8.64 7.33 15.16
N GLU A 176 7.51 6.64 15.00
CA GLU A 176 7.07 6.06 13.72
C GLU A 176 6.63 7.14 12.72
N ALA A 177 6.05 8.25 13.20
CA ALA A 177 5.68 9.38 12.35
C ALA A 177 6.89 10.03 11.64
N VAL A 178 8.10 9.84 12.18
CA VAL A 178 9.36 10.27 11.57
C VAL A 178 10.06 9.12 10.86
N ALA A 179 10.12 7.94 11.47
CA ALA A 179 10.85 6.80 10.93
C ALA A 179 10.25 6.29 9.61
N ILE A 180 8.92 6.26 9.47
CA ILE A 180 8.23 5.79 8.27
C ILE A 180 8.58 6.62 7.02
N PRO A 181 8.36 7.95 6.98
CA PRO A 181 8.64 8.73 5.78
C PRO A 181 10.12 8.68 5.39
N VAL A 182 11.04 8.70 6.37
CA VAL A 182 12.48 8.59 6.09
C VAL A 182 12.83 7.21 5.55
N ALA A 183 12.27 6.13 6.13
CA ALA A 183 12.49 4.78 5.65
C ALA A 183 11.95 4.55 4.24
N VAL A 184 10.79 5.10 3.90
CA VAL A 184 10.23 5.02 2.54
C VAL A 184 11.04 5.87 1.56
N ALA A 185 11.46 7.08 1.96
CA ALA A 185 12.29 7.95 1.13
C ALA A 185 13.62 7.29 0.76
N LEU A 186 14.37 6.82 1.76
CA LEU A 186 15.71 6.25 1.58
C LEU A 186 15.68 4.79 1.13
N GLY A 187 14.74 4.01 1.64
CA GLY A 187 14.65 2.57 1.39
C GLY A 187 13.94 2.22 0.08
N PHE A 188 13.06 3.09 -0.44
CA PHE A 188 12.29 2.85 -1.66
C PHE A 188 12.50 3.92 -2.74
N TYR A 189 12.15 5.18 -2.47
CA TYR A 189 12.16 6.21 -3.52
C TYR A 189 13.56 6.51 -4.06
N LEU A 190 14.58 6.53 -3.20
CA LEU A 190 15.96 6.72 -3.63
C LEU A 190 16.44 5.57 -4.54
N PRO A 191 16.37 4.28 -4.15
CA PRO A 191 16.66 3.17 -5.06
C PRO A 191 15.83 3.18 -6.35
N ALA A 192 14.54 3.55 -6.28
CA ALA A 192 13.68 3.64 -7.45
C ALA A 192 14.14 4.74 -8.42
N ALA A 193 14.51 5.91 -7.91
CA ALA A 193 15.05 7.00 -8.73
C ALA A 193 16.39 6.61 -9.39
N LEU A 194 17.28 5.94 -8.65
CA LEU A 194 18.53 5.40 -9.19
C LEU A 194 18.27 4.36 -10.28
N MET A 195 17.29 3.48 -10.08
CA MET A 195 16.88 2.48 -11.07
C MET A 195 16.37 3.14 -12.38
N LEU A 196 15.52 4.16 -12.28
CA LEU A 196 15.00 4.91 -13.44
C LEU A 196 16.09 5.71 -14.16
N ALA A 197 17.03 6.29 -13.42
CA ALA A 197 18.08 7.14 -13.97
C ALA A 197 19.19 6.35 -14.68
N PHE A 198 19.68 5.27 -14.05
CA PHE A 198 20.84 4.52 -14.56
C PHE A 198 20.45 3.30 -15.38
N HIS A 199 19.25 2.73 -15.19
CA HIS A 199 18.77 1.56 -15.92
C HIS A 199 19.84 0.44 -16.00
N SER A 200 20.52 0.18 -14.89
CA SER A 200 21.55 -0.87 -14.82
C SER A 200 21.04 -2.09 -14.05
N PRO A 201 21.50 -3.32 -14.36
CA PRO A 201 21.18 -4.50 -13.55
C PRO A 201 21.54 -4.33 -12.08
N ALA A 202 22.60 -3.58 -11.77
CA ALA A 202 23.01 -3.30 -10.40
C ALA A 202 21.96 -2.44 -9.65
N THR A 203 21.51 -1.34 -10.25
CA THR A 203 20.50 -0.47 -9.64
C THR A 203 19.14 -1.15 -9.50
N ILE A 204 18.76 -1.99 -10.46
CA ILE A 204 17.55 -2.82 -10.38
C ILE A 204 17.71 -3.85 -9.25
N GLY A 205 18.85 -4.52 -9.17
CA GLY A 205 19.15 -5.50 -8.14
C GLY A 205 19.09 -4.91 -6.74
N VAL A 206 19.64 -3.71 -6.54
CA VAL A 206 19.49 -2.96 -5.29
C VAL A 206 18.00 -2.68 -5.04
N TRP A 207 17.27 -2.12 -6.00
CA TRP A 207 15.86 -1.81 -5.81
C TRP A 207 14.99 -3.03 -5.45
N LEU A 208 15.24 -4.23 -6.00
CA LEU A 208 14.47 -5.44 -5.68
C LEU A 208 14.46 -5.80 -4.18
N PHE A 209 15.47 -5.37 -3.42
CA PHE A 209 15.55 -5.59 -1.97
C PHE A 209 15.04 -4.40 -1.14
N PHE A 210 14.34 -3.43 -1.75
CA PHE A 210 13.74 -2.29 -1.05
C PHE A 210 12.97 -2.68 0.23
N PRO A 211 12.21 -3.81 0.30
CA PRO A 211 11.45 -4.11 1.50
C PRO A 211 12.36 -4.31 2.72
N VAL A 212 13.54 -4.90 2.50
CA VAL A 212 14.55 -5.10 3.54
C VAL A 212 15.11 -3.77 4.00
N TYR A 213 15.47 -2.87 3.06
CA TYR A 213 16.02 -1.56 3.41
C TYR A 213 15.02 -0.71 4.18
N VAL A 214 13.78 -0.62 3.71
CA VAL A 214 12.70 0.12 4.39
C VAL A 214 12.52 -0.42 5.80
N SER A 215 12.47 -1.75 5.97
CA SER A 215 12.37 -2.37 7.28
C SER A 215 13.57 -2.03 8.17
N VAL A 216 14.81 -2.24 7.70
CA VAL A 216 16.02 -2.01 8.50
C VAL A 216 16.15 -0.54 8.89
N ILE A 217 15.97 0.39 7.95
CA ILE A 217 16.06 1.84 8.18
C ILE A 217 14.99 2.27 9.20
N ARG A 218 13.75 1.80 9.04
CA ARG A 218 12.67 2.11 9.98
C ARG A 218 13.00 1.66 11.40
N HIS A 219 13.43 0.40 11.57
CA HIS A 219 13.75 -0.13 12.91
C HIS A 219 14.97 0.57 13.51
N ALA A 220 16.00 0.85 12.71
CA ALA A 220 17.20 1.55 13.16
C ALA A 220 16.89 3.00 13.61
N LEU A 221 16.08 3.72 12.82
CA LEU A 221 15.66 5.09 13.16
C LEU A 221 14.78 5.10 14.40
N ARG A 222 13.80 4.20 14.47
CA ARG A 222 12.94 4.08 15.65
C ARG A 222 13.78 3.84 16.91
N TRP A 223 14.67 2.85 16.88
CA TRP A 223 15.57 2.53 17.99
C TRP A 223 16.47 3.71 18.36
N SER A 224 17.02 4.43 17.37
CA SER A 224 17.86 5.60 17.60
C SER A 224 17.08 6.76 18.23
N LEU A 225 15.86 7.03 17.77
CA LEU A 225 14.99 8.09 18.29
C LEU A 225 14.57 7.80 19.72
N GLU A 226 14.16 6.56 20.01
CA GLU A 226 13.81 6.09 21.36
C GLU A 226 15.02 6.22 22.31
N ARG A 227 16.22 5.83 21.87
CA ARG A 227 17.45 5.90 22.68
C ARG A 227 18.00 7.32 22.87
N SER A 228 17.64 8.27 22.01
CA SER A 228 18.18 9.63 22.04
C SER A 228 17.63 10.50 23.18
N GLY A 229 16.77 9.97 24.06
CA GLY A 229 16.22 10.68 25.23
C GLY A 229 15.24 11.82 24.90
N ARG A 230 15.14 12.25 23.63
CA ARG A 230 14.19 13.29 23.18
C ARG A 230 12.72 12.88 23.37
N PHE A 231 12.45 11.58 23.26
CA PHE A 231 11.12 11.01 23.49
C PHE A 231 10.96 10.39 24.89
N GLU A 232 12.07 10.08 25.55
CA GLU A 232 12.11 9.49 26.90
C GLU A 232 11.67 10.51 27.97
N ARG A 233 12.07 11.80 27.83
CA ARG A 233 11.59 12.88 28.71
C ARG A 233 10.09 13.19 28.58
N ALA A 234 9.47 12.81 27.47
CA ALA A 234 8.02 12.91 27.32
C ALA A 234 7.30 11.69 27.93
N ALA A 235 7.94 10.51 27.92
CA ALA A 235 7.42 9.27 28.47
C ALA A 235 7.48 9.22 30.02
N GLU A 236 8.43 9.92 30.66
CA GLU A 236 8.46 10.08 32.13
C GLU A 236 7.31 10.93 32.69
N ALA A 237 6.57 11.66 31.85
CA ALA A 237 5.49 12.54 32.30
C ALA A 237 4.09 11.92 32.28
N SER A 238 3.81 10.91 31.45
CA SER A 238 2.61 10.03 31.43
C SER A 238 2.47 9.41 30.03
N GLU A 239 2.41 8.07 29.95
CA GLU A 239 2.22 7.25 28.75
C GLU A 239 3.18 7.45 27.55
N PRO A 240 3.48 6.39 26.77
CA PRO A 240 4.26 6.54 25.55
C PRO A 240 3.48 7.42 24.55
N ALA A 241 3.99 8.63 24.31
CA ALA A 241 3.40 9.63 23.42
C ALA A 241 3.05 9.01 22.05
N THR A 242 1.75 8.87 21.82
CA THR A 242 1.19 8.42 20.55
C THR A 242 0.40 9.52 19.91
N VAL A 243 0.41 9.53 18.58
CA VAL A 243 -0.28 10.54 17.80
C VAL A 243 -0.94 9.91 16.60
N ARG A 244 -2.11 10.44 16.28
CA ARG A 244 -2.80 10.25 15.01
C ARG A 244 -2.13 11.15 13.97
N VAL A 245 -1.53 10.57 12.93
CA VAL A 245 -0.75 11.32 11.94
C VAL A 245 -1.64 12.31 11.18
N GLU A 246 -2.87 11.89 10.93
CA GLU A 246 -3.84 12.55 10.06
C GLU A 246 -4.55 13.72 10.74
N SER A 247 -4.54 13.80 12.08
CA SER A 247 -5.12 14.93 12.83
C SER A 247 -4.24 16.18 12.79
N ARG A 248 -2.93 16.03 12.57
CA ARG A 248 -1.97 17.15 12.50
C ARG A 248 -1.43 17.32 11.09
N HIS A 249 -1.82 18.42 10.44
CA HIS A 249 -1.42 18.78 9.07
C HIS A 249 0.09 18.62 8.80
N GLY A 250 0.95 19.05 9.73
CA GLY A 250 2.40 18.92 9.55
C GLY A 250 2.91 17.47 9.49
N ARG A 251 2.31 16.56 10.28
CA ARG A 251 2.70 15.15 10.31
C ARG A 251 2.12 14.40 9.12
N ALA A 252 0.86 14.67 8.76
CA ALA A 252 0.27 14.20 7.51
C ALA A 252 1.11 14.62 6.29
N ALA A 253 1.51 15.90 6.22
CA ALA A 253 2.38 16.39 5.16
C ALA A 253 3.75 15.70 5.14
N ALA A 254 4.35 15.42 6.31
CA ALA A 254 5.62 14.69 6.37
C ALA A 254 5.51 13.24 5.85
N VAL A 255 4.41 12.56 6.14
CA VAL A 255 4.19 11.15 5.73
C VAL A 255 3.77 11.05 4.26
N TYR A 256 2.84 11.87 3.81
CA TYR A 256 2.24 11.75 2.47
C TYR A 256 2.83 12.71 1.42
N GLY A 257 3.55 13.76 1.84
CA GLY A 257 4.02 14.80 0.93
C GLY A 257 4.97 14.28 -0.14
N LEU A 258 5.97 13.47 0.23
CA LEU A 258 6.90 12.89 -0.73
C LEU A 258 6.19 11.93 -1.71
N PRO A 259 5.37 10.95 -1.28
CA PRO A 259 4.60 10.12 -2.19
C PRO A 259 3.72 10.89 -3.18
N ILE A 260 3.00 11.91 -2.69
CA ILE A 260 2.15 12.77 -3.53
C ILE A 260 2.99 13.51 -4.57
N LEU A 261 4.10 14.12 -4.14
CA LEU A 261 5.00 14.84 -5.05
C LEU A 261 5.57 13.92 -6.13
N CYS A 262 6.09 12.75 -5.75
CA CYS A 262 6.61 11.77 -6.69
C CYS A 262 5.54 11.27 -7.67
N ALA A 263 4.31 11.06 -7.20
CA ALA A 263 3.20 10.64 -8.05
C ALA A 263 2.80 11.72 -9.06
N VAL A 264 2.71 12.98 -8.64
CA VAL A 264 2.41 14.10 -9.54
C VAL A 264 3.50 14.25 -10.60
N VAL A 265 4.77 14.22 -10.18
CA VAL A 265 5.91 14.33 -11.11
C VAL A 265 5.92 13.18 -12.11
N ALA A 266 5.71 11.94 -11.66
CA ALA A 266 5.64 10.77 -12.52
C ALA A 266 4.45 10.83 -13.50
N HIS A 267 3.28 11.28 -13.02
CA HIS A 267 2.08 11.41 -13.84
C HIS A 267 2.24 12.47 -14.93
N VAL A 268 2.76 13.65 -14.58
CA VAL A 268 3.08 14.70 -15.56
C VAL A 268 4.12 14.19 -16.57
N PHE A 269 5.17 13.50 -16.10
CA PHE A 269 6.17 12.92 -16.99
C PHE A 269 5.57 11.89 -17.97
N ALA A 270 4.67 11.03 -17.50
CA ALA A 270 3.94 10.10 -18.36
C ALA A 270 3.04 10.82 -19.38
N LEU A 271 2.27 11.82 -18.97
CA LEU A 271 1.40 12.60 -19.85
C LEU A 271 2.20 13.33 -20.95
N VAL A 272 3.34 13.92 -20.60
CA VAL A 272 4.24 14.55 -21.58
C VAL A 272 4.75 13.51 -22.57
N ASN A 273 5.28 12.38 -22.12
CA ASN A 273 5.78 11.33 -23.03
C ASN A 273 4.68 10.74 -23.92
N LEU A 274 3.43 10.67 -23.44
CA LEU A 274 2.29 10.21 -24.23
C LEU A 274 1.87 11.22 -25.31
N THR A 275 2.08 12.51 -25.09
CA THR A 275 1.61 13.58 -26.00
C THR A 275 2.69 14.07 -26.95
N THR A 276 3.96 14.04 -26.55
CA THR A 276 5.07 14.61 -27.35
C THR A 276 5.94 13.56 -28.04
N GLY A 277 5.87 12.28 -27.65
CA GLY A 277 6.73 11.21 -28.15
C GLY A 277 6.01 10.19 -29.03
N GLY A 278 6.68 9.72 -30.09
CA GLY A 278 6.29 8.49 -30.79
C GLY A 278 6.50 7.26 -29.89
N ASP A 279 5.83 6.14 -30.20
CA ASP A 279 6.06 4.89 -29.46
C ASP A 279 7.46 4.33 -29.79
N ASP A 280 8.41 4.51 -28.87
CA ASP A 280 9.81 4.06 -28.97
C ASP A 280 10.03 2.65 -28.38
N ARG A 281 8.95 2.00 -27.92
CA ARG A 281 9.01 0.69 -27.26
C ARG A 281 9.27 -0.43 -28.28
N LYS A 282 10.33 -1.19 -28.04
CA LYS A 282 10.57 -2.49 -28.69
C LYS A 282 9.55 -3.52 -28.22
N GLU A 283 9.40 -4.61 -28.97
CA GLU A 283 8.44 -5.68 -28.66
C GLU A 283 8.62 -6.26 -27.25
N MET A 284 9.87 -6.59 -26.87
CA MET A 284 10.22 -7.07 -25.52
C MET A 284 9.86 -6.06 -24.42
N THR A 285 10.20 -4.78 -24.62
CA THR A 285 9.84 -3.68 -23.71
C THR A 285 8.32 -3.54 -23.58
N ARG A 286 7.59 -3.61 -24.69
CA ARG A 286 6.13 -3.52 -24.71
C ARG A 286 5.50 -4.68 -23.94
N SER A 287 5.98 -5.91 -24.13
CA SER A 287 5.50 -7.09 -23.41
C SER A 287 5.73 -6.95 -21.89
N THR A 288 6.96 -6.63 -21.49
CA THR A 288 7.35 -6.50 -20.07
C THR A 288 6.61 -5.36 -19.36
N ILE A 289 6.48 -4.19 -19.98
CA ILE A 289 5.75 -3.07 -19.36
C ILE A 289 4.24 -3.35 -19.28
N THR A 290 3.64 -3.99 -20.30
CA THR A 290 2.21 -4.35 -20.28
C THR A 290 1.91 -5.30 -19.14
N PHE A 291 2.78 -6.27 -18.87
CA PHE A 291 2.64 -7.18 -17.73
C PHE A 291 2.64 -6.43 -16.40
N LEU A 292 3.53 -5.44 -16.22
CA LEU A 292 3.57 -4.61 -15.01
C LEU A 292 2.36 -3.67 -14.89
N GLU A 293 1.88 -3.13 -16.00
CA GLU A 293 0.65 -2.32 -16.03
C GLU A 293 -0.55 -3.15 -15.57
N VAL A 294 -0.72 -4.35 -16.13
CA VAL A 294 -1.80 -5.29 -15.75
C VAL A 294 -1.71 -5.64 -14.27
N ASP A 295 -0.54 -6.05 -13.79
CA ASP A 295 -0.35 -6.37 -12.36
C ASP A 295 -0.70 -5.18 -11.46
N THR A 296 -0.22 -3.98 -11.79
CA THR A 296 -0.47 -2.76 -11.02
C THR A 296 -1.95 -2.36 -11.04
N GLN A 297 -2.65 -2.52 -12.17
CA GLN A 297 -4.09 -2.26 -12.27
C GLN A 297 -4.89 -3.18 -11.35
N PHE A 298 -4.55 -4.48 -11.33
CA PHE A 298 -5.20 -5.43 -10.44
C PHE A 298 -4.91 -5.15 -8.97
N VAL A 299 -3.68 -4.72 -8.61
CA VAL A 299 -3.37 -4.21 -7.27
C VAL A 299 -4.26 -3.01 -6.94
N ALA A 300 -4.39 -2.03 -7.85
CA ALA A 300 -5.22 -0.84 -7.64
C ALA A 300 -6.70 -1.18 -7.44
N LEU A 301 -7.27 -2.06 -8.26
CA LEU A 301 -8.65 -2.53 -8.09
C LEU A 301 -8.85 -3.21 -6.73
N THR A 302 -7.88 -4.02 -6.30
CA THR A 302 -7.94 -4.72 -5.01
C THR A 302 -7.87 -3.72 -3.84
N VAL A 303 -7.05 -2.67 -3.95
CA VAL A 303 -6.98 -1.60 -2.93
C VAL A 303 -8.27 -0.78 -2.89
N LEU A 304 -8.85 -0.43 -4.04
CA LEU A 304 -10.15 0.26 -4.09
C LEU A 304 -11.25 -0.59 -3.45
N TYR A 305 -11.26 -1.90 -3.71
CA TYR A 305 -12.19 -2.83 -3.08
C TYR A 305 -11.96 -2.93 -1.57
N TRP A 306 -10.71 -3.00 -1.11
CA TRP A 306 -10.39 -2.98 0.31
C TRP A 306 -10.97 -1.75 1.00
N VAL A 307 -10.69 -0.55 0.47
CA VAL A 307 -11.17 0.71 1.04
C VAL A 307 -12.70 0.79 0.96
N PHE A 308 -13.30 0.30 -0.12
CA PHE A 308 -14.76 0.19 -0.25
C PHE A 308 -15.38 -0.65 0.86
N VAL A 309 -14.78 -1.78 1.21
CA VAL A 309 -15.28 -2.66 2.27
C VAL A 309 -15.22 -1.99 3.64
N GLU A 310 -14.20 -1.18 3.90
CA GLU A 310 -13.99 -0.53 5.20
C GLU A 310 -14.84 0.72 5.42
N VAL A 311 -14.94 1.60 4.42
CA VAL A 311 -15.58 2.93 4.60
C VAL A 311 -16.63 3.26 3.53
N GLY A 312 -17.00 2.30 2.68
CA GLY A 312 -17.96 2.49 1.60
C GLY A 312 -17.38 3.22 0.37
N TRP A 313 -18.26 3.69 -0.52
CA TRP A 313 -17.88 4.16 -1.87
C TRP A 313 -17.22 5.54 -1.94
N ARG A 314 -17.37 6.37 -0.90
CA ARG A 314 -16.91 7.77 -0.92
C ARG A 314 -15.39 7.88 -1.01
N ALA A 315 -14.65 7.09 -0.24
CA ALA A 315 -13.18 7.12 -0.27
C ALA A 315 -12.57 6.55 -1.55
N PRO A 316 -13.01 5.38 -2.07
CA PRO A 316 -12.57 4.88 -3.38
C PRO A 316 -12.85 5.86 -4.51
N LEU A 317 -14.02 6.52 -4.51
CA LEU A 317 -14.32 7.54 -5.51
C LEU A 317 -13.34 8.72 -5.42
N ALA A 318 -13.06 9.21 -4.21
CA ALA A 318 -12.07 10.26 -4.01
C ALA A 318 -10.67 9.82 -4.48
N MET A 319 -10.27 8.57 -4.23
CA MET A 319 -9.01 8.00 -4.74
C MET A 319 -8.94 8.02 -6.26
N VAL A 320 -10.02 7.62 -6.95
CA VAL A 320 -10.09 7.61 -8.41
C VAL A 320 -10.08 9.04 -8.97
N CYS A 321 -10.92 9.93 -8.46
CA CYS A 321 -10.99 11.32 -8.93
C CYS A 321 -9.65 12.05 -8.75
N ALA A 322 -9.02 11.94 -7.57
CA ALA A 322 -7.71 12.52 -7.34
C ALA A 322 -6.62 11.81 -8.16
N GLY A 323 -6.74 10.49 -8.37
CA GLY A 323 -5.81 9.68 -9.15
C GLY A 323 -5.78 10.05 -10.64
N VAL A 324 -6.95 10.38 -11.22
CA VAL A 324 -7.04 10.86 -12.61
C VAL A 324 -6.29 12.19 -12.80
N VAL A 325 -6.45 13.10 -11.84
CA VAL A 325 -5.88 14.46 -11.93
C VAL A 325 -4.40 14.50 -11.55
N LEU A 326 -4.04 13.88 -10.43
CA LEU A 326 -2.72 14.01 -9.80
C LEU A 326 -1.84 12.76 -9.95
N GLY A 327 -2.36 11.70 -10.55
CA GLY A 327 -1.71 10.40 -10.66
C GLY A 327 -2.13 9.41 -9.57
N PRO A 328 -2.11 8.10 -9.85
CA PRO A 328 -2.68 7.06 -8.99
C PRO A 328 -2.09 7.01 -7.59
N GLY A 329 -0.78 7.28 -7.43
CA GLY A 329 -0.14 7.33 -6.10
C GLY A 329 -0.64 8.50 -5.24
N ALA A 330 -0.86 9.68 -5.84
CA ALA A 330 -1.42 10.83 -5.14
C ALA A 330 -2.90 10.59 -4.80
N GLY A 331 -3.65 9.99 -5.73
CA GLY A 331 -5.03 9.55 -5.48
C GLY A 331 -5.14 8.61 -4.29
N LEU A 332 -4.24 7.62 -4.20
CA LEU A 332 -4.18 6.70 -3.07
C LEU A 332 -3.93 7.45 -1.75
N CYS A 333 -2.90 8.31 -1.66
CA CYS A 333 -2.59 9.03 -0.42
C CYS A 333 -3.71 9.99 0.01
N LEU A 334 -4.27 10.77 -0.91
CA LEU A 334 -5.34 11.73 -0.62
C LEU A 334 -6.64 11.03 -0.24
N GLY A 335 -6.99 9.96 -0.95
CA GLY A 335 -8.14 9.16 -0.57
C GLY A 335 -7.92 8.39 0.73
N TRP A 336 -6.68 8.06 1.11
CA TRP A 336 -6.36 7.51 2.43
C TRP A 336 -6.64 8.52 3.53
N LEU A 337 -6.16 9.77 3.38
CA LEU A 337 -6.49 10.86 4.30
C LEU A 337 -7.99 11.08 4.42
N TYR A 338 -8.73 10.95 3.31
CA TYR A 338 -10.19 11.05 3.33
C TYR A 338 -10.87 9.85 4.00
N ARG A 339 -10.37 8.62 3.79
CA ARG A 339 -10.79 7.41 4.53
C ARG A 339 -10.66 7.63 6.03
N GLU A 340 -9.52 8.16 6.50
CA GLU A 340 -9.30 8.41 7.94
C GLU A 340 -10.30 9.42 8.52
N LYS A 341 -10.63 10.47 7.78
CA LYS A 341 -11.67 11.42 8.19
C LYS A 341 -13.07 10.78 8.29
N LEU A 342 -13.38 9.86 7.39
CA LEU A 342 -14.66 9.12 7.43
C LEU A 342 -14.72 8.15 8.60
N LEU A 343 -13.62 7.45 8.89
CA LEU A 343 -13.51 6.59 10.08
C LEU A 343 -13.68 7.40 11.36
N GLN A 344 -13.03 8.57 11.44
CA GLN A 344 -13.16 9.45 12.59
C GLN A 344 -14.59 9.95 12.78
N ALA A 345 -15.24 10.44 11.71
CA ALA A 345 -16.62 10.91 11.80
C ALA A 345 -17.60 9.79 12.22
N ALA A 346 -17.32 8.54 11.87
CA ALA A 346 -18.12 7.39 12.29
C ALA A 346 -17.92 7.03 13.78
N LEU A 347 -16.73 7.29 14.34
CA LEU A 347 -16.45 7.14 15.76
C LEU A 347 -17.08 8.28 16.57
N ASP A 348 -16.83 9.53 16.18
CA ASP A 348 -17.39 10.71 16.86
C ASP A 348 -18.93 10.69 16.91
N GLY A 349 -19.58 10.13 15.87
CA GLY A 349 -21.04 9.98 15.82
C GLY A 349 -21.59 8.93 16.79
N ARG A 350 -20.80 7.92 17.18
CA ARG A 350 -21.21 6.89 18.15
C ARG A 350 -21.16 7.40 19.58
N ASP A 351 -20.13 8.17 19.91
CA ASP A 351 -19.98 8.78 21.24
C ASP A 351 -21.12 9.78 21.53
N GLY A 352 -21.69 10.40 20.50
CA GLY A 352 -22.85 11.29 20.63
C GLY A 352 -24.17 10.58 20.93
N GLU A 353 -24.40 9.38 20.39
CA GLU A 353 -25.65 8.61 20.62
C GLU A 353 -25.69 7.97 22.03
N GLY A 354 -24.54 7.57 22.58
CA GLY A 354 -24.46 6.98 23.94
C GLY A 354 -24.78 7.97 25.07
N VAL A 355 -24.49 9.26 24.89
CA VAL A 355 -24.75 10.31 25.90
C VAL A 355 -26.23 10.71 25.96
N GLU A 356 -26.96 10.62 24.84
CA GLU A 356 -28.39 10.95 24.82
C GLU A 356 -29.24 9.86 25.49
N ASP A 357 -28.86 8.58 25.35
CA ASP A 357 -29.55 7.46 26.01
C ASP A 357 -29.27 7.39 27.52
N GLU A 358 -28.05 7.70 27.99
CA GLU A 358 -27.77 7.82 29.43
C GLU A 358 -28.52 9.00 30.07
N ALA A 359 -28.59 10.16 29.38
CA ALA A 359 -29.35 11.31 29.86
C ALA A 359 -30.87 11.08 29.87
N ALA A 360 -31.38 10.19 29.00
CA ALA A 360 -32.78 9.77 28.98
C ALA A 360 -33.08 8.76 30.11
N ASP A 361 -32.19 7.80 30.38
CA ASP A 361 -32.37 6.83 31.47
C ASP A 361 -32.24 7.49 32.86
N GLU A 362 -31.34 8.48 33.01
CA GLU A 362 -31.21 9.25 34.26
C GLU A 362 -32.42 10.15 34.53
N ARG A 363 -33.04 10.72 33.47
CA ARG A 363 -34.32 11.46 33.60
C ARG A 363 -35.50 10.55 33.95
N THR A 364 -35.47 9.29 33.55
CA THR A 364 -36.55 8.33 33.82
C THR A 364 -36.50 7.80 35.26
N ARG A 365 -35.31 7.79 35.89
CA ARG A 365 -35.13 7.42 37.31
C ARG A 365 -35.40 8.54 38.31
N LEU A 366 -35.60 9.78 37.86
CA LEU A 366 -35.83 10.96 38.70
C LEU A 366 -37.30 11.44 38.74
N LEU A 367 -38.23 10.68 38.15
CA LEU A 367 -39.66 10.93 38.30
C LEU A 367 -40.20 10.03 39.44
N PRO A 368 -40.77 10.61 40.51
CA PRO A 368 -41.08 9.94 41.78
C PRO A 368 -42.23 8.92 41.72
#